data_AF-R0JVJ3-F1
#
_entry.id   AF-R0JVJ3-F1
#
_cell.length_a   1.000
_cell.length_b   1.000
_cell.length_c   1.000
_cell.angle_alpha   90.00
_cell.angle_beta   90.00
_cell.angle_gamma   90.00
#
_symmetry.space_group_name_H-M   'P 1'
#
loop_
_entity.id
_entity.type
_entity.pdbx_description
1 polymer ?
#
loop_
_entity_poly.entity_id
_entity_poly.type
_entity_poly.pdbx_seq_one_letter_code
_entity_poly.pdbx_strand_id
1 'polypeptide(L)'
;MHSSMLAIFFAIGAPVVSAVATVNSELGCVCMERAPRGHRDQANYDRTQGGCDLYGGFVTNTQDFYGRATYYCVISDNSITPATWDQDWCRKHWPTSSYGFCNKATPPS
;
A
#
# COMPACT_ATOMS: atom_id res chain seq x y z
N MET A 1 -51.09 -36.29 -22.60
CA MET A 1 -50.09 -35.22 -22.77
C MET A 1 -49.97 -34.46 -21.46
N HIS A 2 -48.77 -33.97 -21.15
CA HIS A 2 -48.35 -33.18 -19.98
C HIS A 2 -47.87 -33.95 -18.74
N SER A 3 -46.61 -34.40 -18.83
CA SER A 3 -45.67 -34.43 -17.70
C SER A 3 -45.29 -32.99 -17.29
N SER A 4 -45.07 -32.75 -16.00
CA SER A 4 -44.19 -31.69 -15.45
C SER A 4 -43.93 -32.01 -13.98
N MET A 5 -42.94 -32.86 -13.69
CA MET A 5 -41.59 -32.48 -13.21
C MET A 5 -41.57 -31.61 -11.95
N LEU A 6 -41.37 -32.29 -10.81
CA LEU A 6 -40.88 -31.75 -9.55
C LEU A 6 -39.47 -31.17 -9.76
N ALA A 7 -39.26 -29.88 -9.51
CA ALA A 7 -37.93 -29.29 -9.44
C ALA A 7 -37.56 -29.06 -7.97
N ILE A 8 -36.69 -29.92 -7.44
CA ILE A 8 -36.06 -29.75 -6.14
C ILE A 8 -34.92 -28.73 -6.33
N PHE A 9 -35.09 -27.53 -5.78
CA PHE A 9 -34.01 -26.56 -5.70
C PHE A 9 -33.04 -26.97 -4.59
N PHE A 10 -31.91 -27.57 -4.97
CA PHE A 10 -30.74 -27.68 -4.09
C PHE A 10 -30.10 -26.30 -3.95
N ALA A 11 -30.39 -25.60 -2.85
CA ALA A 11 -29.61 -24.46 -2.42
C ALA A 11 -28.29 -24.98 -1.84
N ILE A 12 -27.26 -25.06 -2.68
CA ILE A 12 -25.89 -25.30 -2.23
C ILE A 12 -25.42 -24.01 -1.58
N GLY A 13 -25.54 -23.93 -0.26
CA GLY A 13 -24.88 -22.91 0.54
C GLY A 13 -23.37 -23.11 0.40
N ALA A 14 -22.74 -22.30 -0.44
CA ALA A 14 -21.29 -22.23 -0.48
C ALA A 14 -20.79 -21.82 0.93
N PRO A 15 -19.76 -22.49 1.48
CA PRO A 15 -19.14 -22.01 2.70
C PRO A 15 -18.60 -20.60 2.40
N VAL A 16 -19.10 -19.61 3.15
CA VAL A 16 -18.43 -18.31 3.24
C VAL A 16 -17.10 -18.62 3.90
N VAL A 17 -16.08 -18.82 3.07
CA VAL A 17 -14.69 -18.76 3.51
C VAL A 17 -14.53 -17.32 3.94
N SER A 18 -14.72 -17.07 5.25
CA SER A 18 -14.07 -15.96 5.91
C SER A 18 -12.59 -16.20 5.72
N ALA A 19 -12.07 -15.74 4.58
CA ALA A 19 -10.68 -15.44 4.45
C ALA A 19 -10.45 -14.37 5.51
N VAL A 20 -9.99 -14.81 6.68
CA VAL A 20 -9.06 -13.99 7.44
C VAL A 20 -7.97 -13.75 6.42
N ALA A 21 -8.00 -12.59 5.76
CA ALA A 21 -6.90 -12.13 4.96
C ALA A 21 -5.72 -12.14 5.94
N THR A 22 -4.92 -13.20 5.89
CA THR A 22 -3.55 -13.15 6.37
C THR A 22 -2.97 -12.02 5.58
N VAL A 23 -2.91 -10.84 6.21
CA VAL A 23 -2.32 -9.62 5.69
C VAL A 23 -0.89 -10.01 5.35
N ASN A 24 -0.69 -10.39 4.09
CA ASN A 24 0.62 -10.65 3.53
C ASN A 24 1.41 -9.37 3.78
N SER A 25 2.52 -9.51 4.50
CA SER A 25 3.36 -8.42 5.02
C SER A 25 3.34 -7.18 4.14
N GLU A 26 2.48 -6.22 4.47
CA GLU A 26 2.27 -5.04 3.63
C GLU A 26 3.59 -4.27 3.58
N LEU A 27 4.00 -3.90 2.37
CA LEU A 27 5.22 -3.13 2.16
C LEU A 27 4.91 -1.68 2.52
N GLY A 28 5.67 -1.13 3.46
CA GLY A 28 5.69 0.29 3.78
C GLY A 28 6.71 1.03 2.91
N CYS A 29 6.29 2.04 2.15
CA CYS A 29 7.16 2.79 1.24
C CYS A 29 7.05 4.31 1.44
N VAL A 30 8.16 5.04 1.35
CA VAL A 30 8.18 6.50 1.50
C VAL A 30 9.06 7.14 0.42
N CYS A 31 8.63 8.28 -0.13
CA CYS A 31 9.52 9.15 -0.88
C CYS A 31 10.10 10.21 0.04
N MET A 32 11.42 10.21 0.19
CA MET A 32 12.13 11.19 1.01
C MET A 32 12.86 12.19 0.13
N GLU A 33 12.82 13.46 0.51
CA GLU A 33 13.74 14.46 -0.01
C GLU A 33 14.86 14.78 0.99
N ARG A 34 16.04 15.06 0.45
CA ARG A 34 17.17 15.60 1.21
C ARG A 34 16.97 17.11 1.49
N ALA A 35 15.81 17.52 1.99
CA ALA A 35 15.51 18.93 2.31
C ALA A 35 16.17 19.37 3.63
N PRO A 36 16.29 20.67 3.96
CA PRO A 36 16.68 21.12 5.31
C PRO A 36 15.70 20.62 6.39
N ARG A 37 16.15 20.46 7.64
CA ARG A 37 15.29 20.04 8.77
C ARG A 37 14.08 20.99 8.90
N GLY A 38 12.88 20.44 9.12
CA GLY A 38 11.65 21.20 9.38
C GLY A 38 10.65 21.28 8.21
N HIS A 39 11.08 21.08 6.96
CA HIS A 39 10.20 21.07 5.77
C HIS A 39 10.00 19.67 5.16
N ARG A 40 10.62 18.65 5.76
CA ARG A 40 10.66 17.28 5.24
C ARG A 40 9.31 16.58 5.33
N ASP A 41 8.56 16.80 6.40
CA ASP A 41 7.43 15.91 6.70
C ASP A 41 6.25 16.13 5.75
N GLN A 42 5.87 17.38 5.49
CA GLN A 42 4.79 17.67 4.53
C GLN A 42 5.19 17.30 3.10
N ALA A 43 6.41 17.67 2.68
CA ALA A 43 6.86 17.37 1.32
C ALA A 43 7.06 15.86 1.09
N ASN A 44 7.50 15.10 2.11
CA ASN A 44 7.57 13.65 2.03
C ASN A 44 6.16 13.02 2.05
N TYR A 45 5.23 13.59 2.82
CA TYR A 45 3.82 13.18 2.81
C TYR A 45 3.22 13.34 1.41
N ASP A 46 3.28 14.53 0.81
CA ASP A 46 2.66 14.82 -0.49
C ASP A 46 3.18 13.88 -1.59
N ARG A 47 4.49 13.62 -1.59
CA ARG A 47 5.15 12.71 -2.55
C ARG A 47 4.77 11.26 -2.32
N THR A 48 4.68 10.85 -1.06
CA THR A 48 4.31 9.48 -0.68
C THR A 48 2.84 9.22 -1.00
N GLN A 49 1.97 10.21 -0.77
CA GLN A 49 0.55 10.14 -1.10
C GLN A 49 0.33 9.88 -2.59
N GLY A 50 0.99 10.62 -3.49
CA GLY A 50 0.80 10.39 -4.93
C GLY A 50 1.22 8.98 -5.36
N GLY A 51 2.21 8.39 -4.69
CA GLY A 51 2.64 7.01 -4.95
C GLY A 51 1.63 5.99 -4.44
N CYS A 52 1.04 6.25 -3.26
CA CYS A 52 -0.07 5.45 -2.77
C CYS A 52 -1.26 5.47 -3.71
N ASP A 53 -1.65 6.64 -4.18
CA ASP A 53 -2.80 6.80 -5.07
C ASP A 53 -2.58 6.01 -6.38
N LEU A 54 -1.34 6.04 -6.91
CA LEU A 54 -0.98 5.30 -8.13
C LEU A 54 -0.99 3.78 -7.92
N TYR A 55 -0.47 3.30 -6.79
CA TYR A 55 -0.27 1.87 -6.54
C TYR A 55 -1.35 1.24 -5.66
N GLY A 56 -2.48 1.93 -5.44
CA GLY A 56 -3.60 1.43 -4.65
C GLY A 56 -3.27 1.21 -3.17
N GLY A 57 -2.32 1.96 -2.64
CA GLY A 57 -1.96 1.96 -1.22
C GLY A 57 -2.72 3.02 -0.42
N PHE A 58 -2.40 3.11 0.86
CA PHE A 58 -2.88 4.19 1.73
C PHE A 58 -1.74 4.75 2.58
N VAL A 59 -1.75 6.06 2.81
CA VAL A 59 -0.77 6.69 3.71
C VAL A 59 -1.20 6.47 5.15
N THR A 60 -0.24 6.10 6.00
CA THR A 60 -0.39 6.04 7.45
C THR A 60 0.81 6.71 8.12
N ASN A 61 0.76 6.87 9.44
CA ASN A 61 1.81 7.50 10.22
C ASN A 61 2.36 6.57 11.32
N THR A 62 3.62 6.79 11.66
CA THR A 62 4.31 6.16 12.79
C THR A 62 5.22 7.20 13.46
N GLN A 63 5.62 6.98 14.72
CA GLN A 63 6.59 7.85 15.39
C GLN A 63 7.92 7.91 14.61
N ASP A 64 8.36 6.77 14.07
CA ASP A 64 9.60 6.69 13.32
C ASP A 64 9.64 5.46 12.40
N PHE A 65 9.44 5.67 11.09
CA PHE A 65 9.59 4.63 10.09
C PHE A 65 11.07 4.34 9.86
N TYR A 66 11.63 3.46 10.69
CA TYR A 66 13.02 3.00 10.61
C TYR A 66 14.10 4.11 10.63
N GLY A 67 13.88 5.20 11.37
CA GLY A 67 14.82 6.33 11.49
C GLY A 67 14.70 7.37 10.39
N ARG A 68 13.61 7.36 9.61
CA ARG A 68 13.59 8.02 8.29
C ARG A 68 12.42 8.96 8.03
N ALA A 69 11.21 8.59 8.46
CA ALA A 69 10.02 9.36 8.15
C ALA A 69 8.89 9.09 9.15
N THR A 70 8.00 10.06 9.31
CA THR A 70 6.75 9.90 10.08
C THR A 70 5.65 9.26 9.24
N TYR A 71 5.61 9.53 7.94
CA TYR A 71 4.56 9.05 7.03
C TYR A 71 5.14 8.04 6.03
N TYR A 72 4.37 7.00 5.76
CA TYR A 72 4.70 6.00 4.74
C TYR A 72 3.41 5.45 4.12
N CYS A 73 3.57 4.96 2.90
CA CYS A 73 2.55 4.28 2.14
C CYS A 73 2.51 2.80 2.49
N VAL A 74 1.36 2.29 2.91
CA VAL A 74 1.12 0.86 3.01
C VAL A 74 0.59 0.39 1.66
N ILE A 75 1.32 -0.54 1.03
CA ILE A 75 1.01 -1.07 -0.29
C ILE A 75 0.77 -2.57 -0.16
N SER A 76 -0.44 -3.00 -0.54
CA SER A 76 -0.83 -4.42 -0.57
C SER A 76 -0.56 -5.07 -1.94
N ASP A 77 -0.16 -4.28 -2.95
CA ASP A 77 0.25 -4.78 -4.25
C ASP A 77 1.67 -5.37 -4.20
N ASN A 78 1.73 -6.70 -4.34
CA ASN A 78 2.97 -7.47 -4.36
C ASN A 78 3.85 -7.21 -5.59
N SER A 79 3.36 -6.48 -6.60
CA SER A 79 4.14 -6.07 -7.77
C SER A 79 5.09 -4.92 -7.47
N ILE A 80 4.85 -4.17 -6.38
CA ILE A 80 5.67 -3.04 -6.00
C ILE A 80 6.89 -3.51 -5.22
N THR A 81 8.06 -3.19 -5.77
CA THR A 81 9.35 -3.46 -5.16
C THR A 81 9.98 -2.16 -4.66
N PRO A 82 10.97 -2.23 -3.74
CA PRO A 82 11.76 -1.05 -3.37
C PRO A 82 12.39 -0.34 -4.58
N ALA A 83 12.78 -1.10 -5.61
CA ALA A 83 13.36 -0.55 -6.83
C ALA A 83 12.31 0.20 -7.67
N THR A 84 11.13 -0.38 -7.85
CA THR A 84 10.00 0.24 -8.56
C THR A 84 9.59 1.55 -7.87
N TRP A 85 9.43 1.53 -6.55
CA TRP A 85 9.08 2.73 -5.79
C TRP A 85 10.16 3.82 -5.87
N ASP A 86 11.44 3.46 -5.74
CA ASP A 86 12.54 4.43 -5.83
C ASP A 86 12.71 5.01 -7.25
N GLN A 87 12.78 4.16 -8.27
CA GLN A 87 13.14 4.58 -9.63
C GLN A 87 11.93 5.10 -10.41
N ASP A 88 10.81 4.38 -10.38
CA ASP A 88 9.66 4.67 -11.26
C ASP A 88 8.70 5.70 -10.64
N TRP A 89 8.70 5.82 -9.32
CA TRP A 89 7.93 6.85 -8.63
C TRP A 89 8.80 8.01 -8.12
N CYS A 90 9.60 7.81 -7.06
CA CYS A 90 10.25 8.92 -6.36
C CYS A 90 11.22 9.69 -7.25
N ARG A 91 12.21 9.02 -7.84
CA ARG A 91 13.24 9.71 -8.66
C ARG A 91 12.71 10.23 -9.98
N LYS A 92 11.74 9.54 -10.59
CA LYS A 92 11.14 9.96 -11.87
C LYS A 92 10.28 11.21 -11.73
N HIS A 93 9.43 11.28 -10.71
CA HIS A 93 8.48 12.39 -10.54
C HIS A 93 9.05 13.52 -9.68
N TRP A 94 10.04 13.22 -8.85
CA TRP A 94 10.69 14.17 -7.96
C TRP A 94 12.21 14.14 -8.13
N PRO A 95 12.73 14.46 -9.33
CA PRO A 95 14.14 14.26 -9.74
C PRO A 95 15.18 15.12 -8.99
N THR A 96 14.78 15.78 -7.90
CA THR A 96 15.70 16.42 -6.96
C THR A 96 16.51 15.34 -6.20
N SER A 97 17.09 15.70 -5.06
CA SER A 97 17.75 14.77 -4.13
C SER A 97 16.83 13.70 -3.49
N SER A 98 15.68 13.41 -4.11
CA SER A 98 14.70 12.47 -3.60
C SER A 98 15.10 11.02 -3.88
N TYR A 99 14.66 10.13 -2.99
CA TYR A 99 14.84 8.71 -3.12
C TYR A 99 13.71 7.97 -2.39
N GLY A 100 13.41 6.78 -2.87
CA GLY A 100 12.46 5.86 -2.26
C GLY A 100 13.12 4.99 -1.20
N PHE A 101 12.37 4.68 -0.15
CA PHE A 101 12.72 3.64 0.81
C PHE A 101 11.49 2.81 1.10
N CYS A 102 11.65 1.49 1.07
CA CYS A 102 10.60 0.55 1.43
C CYS A 102 11.11 -0.47 2.44
N ASN A 103 10.25 -0.85 3.38
CA ASN A 103 10.48 -1.90 4.36
C ASN A 103 9.14 -2.52 4.79
N LYS A 104 9.13 -3.52 5.67
CA LYS A 104 7.89 -4.02 6.26
C LYS A 104 7.11 -2.85 6.91
N ALA A 105 5.81 -2.76 6.65
CA ALA A 105 4.97 -1.77 7.30
C ALA A 105 5.06 -1.92 8.82
N THR A 106 5.25 -0.79 9.51
CA THR A 106 5.14 -0.74 10.97
C THR A 106 3.67 -0.62 11.36
N PRO A 107 3.27 -0.93 12.59
CA PRO A 107 1.96 -0.55 13.09
C PRO A 107 1.86 0.99 13.23
N PRO A 108 0.67 1.59 13.06
CA PRO A 108 0.45 2.98 13.41
C PRO A 108 0.69 3.20 14.92
N SER A 109 1.12 4.41 15.28
CA SER A 109 1.44 4.81 16.67
C SER A 109 0.26 5.44 17.39
#